data_AF-A0AAN4CJG8-F1
#
_entry.id   AF-A0AAN4CJG8-F1
#
_cell.length_a   1.000
_cell.length_b   1.000
_cell.length_c   1.000
_cell.angle_alpha   90.00
_cell.angle_beta   90.00
_cell.angle_gamma   90.00
#
_symmetry.space_group_name_H-M   'P 1'
#
loop_
_entity.id
_entity.type
_entity.pdbx_description
1 polymer ?
#
loop_
_entity_poly.entity_id
_entity_poly.type
_entity_poly.pdbx_seq_one_letter_code
_entity_poly.pdbx_strand_id
1 'polypeptide(L)'
;MRQFIISENTMQKTSFRNHQVKRFSSQRSTRRKPENQPTRVILFNKPYDVLPQFTDEAGRKTLKEFIPVQGVYAAGRLDRDSEGLLVLTNNGALQA
;
A
#
# COMPACT_ATOMS: atom_id res chain seq x y z
N MET A 1 9.71 -22.34 69.58
CA MET A 1 8.66 -22.26 68.54
C MET A 1 9.30 -21.80 67.23
N ARG A 2 9.07 -22.60 66.18
CA ARG A 2 9.16 -22.32 64.72
C ARG A 2 10.50 -21.93 64.06
N GLN A 3 11.02 -22.93 63.33
CA GLN A 3 11.97 -22.88 62.22
C GLN A 3 11.56 -21.93 61.06
N PHE A 4 12.60 -21.48 60.33
CA PHE A 4 12.77 -21.29 58.88
C PHE A 4 11.61 -20.74 58.04
N ILE A 5 11.88 -19.70 57.21
CA ILE A 5 11.96 -19.78 55.73
C ILE A 5 12.84 -18.62 55.22
N ILE A 6 13.87 -18.95 54.45
CA ILE A 6 14.65 -18.06 53.57
C ILE A 6 13.88 -17.93 52.27
N SER A 7 13.73 -16.72 51.70
CA SER A 7 13.69 -16.57 50.25
C SER A 7 14.05 -15.15 49.86
N GLU A 8 15.24 -15.02 49.30
CA GLU A 8 15.65 -13.93 48.45
C GLU A 8 14.57 -13.70 47.38
N ASN A 9 14.01 -12.49 47.30
CA ASN A 9 13.27 -12.09 46.12
C ASN A 9 14.19 -11.15 45.34
N THR A 10 15.19 -11.75 44.70
CA THR A 10 15.98 -11.14 43.65
C THR A 10 15.01 -10.62 42.60
N MET A 11 14.91 -9.29 42.46
CA MET A 11 14.27 -8.66 41.31
C MET A 11 14.89 -9.28 40.06
N GLN A 12 14.16 -10.19 39.42
CA GLN A 12 14.53 -10.66 38.10
C GLN A 12 14.37 -9.47 37.16
N LYS A 13 15.50 -8.80 36.87
CA LYS A 13 15.63 -7.96 35.68
C LYS A 13 15.19 -8.83 34.53
N THR A 14 13.96 -8.64 34.08
CA THR A 14 13.40 -9.31 32.92
C THR A 14 14.42 -9.13 31.81
N SER A 15 15.01 -10.24 31.39
CA SER A 15 15.86 -10.34 30.22
C SER A 15 15.19 -9.52 29.12
N PHE A 16 15.83 -8.43 28.71
CA PHE A 16 15.52 -7.82 27.43
C PHE A 16 15.88 -8.87 26.39
N ARG A 17 14.92 -9.76 26.08
CA ARG A 17 15.01 -10.61 24.91
C ARG A 17 15.19 -9.64 23.76
N ASN A 18 16.32 -9.76 23.07
CA ASN A 18 16.55 -9.15 21.77
C ASN A 18 15.36 -9.54 20.89
N HIS A 19 14.34 -8.68 20.88
CA HIS A 19 13.31 -8.69 19.87
C HIS A 19 14.05 -8.16 18.65
N GLN A 20 14.78 -9.05 17.97
CA GLN A 20 15.08 -8.87 16.57
C GLN A 20 13.72 -8.78 15.92
N VAL A 21 13.21 -7.55 15.84
CA VAL A 21 12.11 -7.20 14.97
C VAL A 21 12.66 -7.60 13.62
N LYS A 22 12.26 -8.76 13.13
CA LYS A 22 12.27 -9.03 11.71
C LYS A 22 11.35 -7.95 11.17
N ARG A 23 11.94 -6.77 10.87
CA ARG A 23 11.35 -5.73 10.04
C ARG A 23 11.19 -6.39 8.69
N PHE A 24 10.18 -7.26 8.61
CA PHE A 24 9.64 -7.79 7.39
C PHE A 24 8.96 -6.62 6.69
N SER A 25 9.77 -5.78 6.08
CA SER A 25 9.69 -5.74 4.63
C SER A 25 11.13 -5.73 4.15
N SER A 26 11.62 -6.91 3.73
CA SER A 26 12.49 -6.92 2.56
C SER A 26 11.80 -6.00 1.58
N GLN A 27 12.40 -4.84 1.30
CA GLN A 27 11.88 -3.83 0.39
C GLN A 27 11.21 -4.58 -0.75
N ARG A 28 9.88 -4.61 -0.72
CA ARG A 28 9.11 -5.50 -1.59
C ARG A 28 9.38 -4.88 -2.94
N SER A 29 10.40 -5.40 -3.63
CA SER A 29 10.82 -5.00 -4.96
C SER A 29 9.51 -4.84 -5.69
N THR A 30 9.11 -3.59 -5.89
CA THR A 30 7.84 -3.22 -6.50
C THR A 30 7.84 -4.04 -7.75
N ARG A 31 7.02 -5.11 -7.80
CA ARG A 31 7.13 -6.21 -8.78
C ARG A 31 7.59 -5.59 -10.08
N ARG A 32 8.88 -5.71 -10.42
CA ARG A 32 9.46 -4.93 -11.52
C ARG A 32 8.72 -5.44 -12.73
N LYS A 33 7.75 -4.64 -13.17
CA LYS A 33 6.88 -4.96 -14.29
C LYS A 33 7.83 -5.16 -15.47
N PRO A 34 7.65 -6.22 -16.29
CA PRO A 34 8.58 -6.50 -17.37
C PRO A 34 8.77 -5.23 -18.20
N GLU A 35 10.03 -4.77 -18.30
CA GLU A 35 10.41 -3.49 -18.93
C GLU A 35 9.99 -3.39 -20.40
N ASN A 36 9.58 -4.51 -21.02
CA ASN A 36 9.18 -4.61 -22.43
C ASN A 36 7.67 -4.53 -22.70
N GLN A 37 6.83 -3.98 -21.81
CA GLN A 37 5.44 -3.73 -22.18
C GLN A 37 5.33 -2.46 -23.06
N PRO A 38 4.59 -2.49 -24.19
CA PRO A 38 4.32 -1.30 -24.98
C PRO A 38 3.73 -0.18 -24.11
N THR A 39 4.28 1.03 -24.21
CA THR A 39 3.76 2.18 -23.45
C THR A 39 2.31 2.46 -23.87
N ARG A 40 1.43 2.56 -22.89
CA ARG A 40 0.01 2.89 -23.07
C ARG A 40 -0.32 4.07 -22.18
N VAL A 41 -0.90 5.10 -22.78
CA VAL A 41 -1.41 6.29 -22.10
C VAL A 41 -2.89 6.44 -22.42
N ILE A 42 -3.71 6.66 -21.40
CA ILE A 42 -5.15 6.88 -21.51
C ILE A 42 -5.46 8.23 -20.86
N LEU A 43 -6.23 9.04 -21.58
CA LEU A 43 -6.82 10.27 -21.05
C LEU A 43 -8.26 9.97 -20.67
N PHE A 44 -8.61 10.22 -19.42
CA PHE A 44 -9.93 9.94 -18.89
C PHE A 44 -10.51 11.18 -18.23
N ASN A 45 -11.74 11.56 -18.60
CA ASN A 45 -12.47 12.58 -17.88
C ASN A 45 -13.20 11.90 -16.70
N LYS A 46 -12.62 11.99 -15.50
CA LYS A 46 -13.15 11.36 -14.29
C LYS A 46 -14.40 12.10 -13.82
N PRO A 47 -15.54 11.41 -13.64
CA PRO A 47 -16.72 12.01 -13.05
C PRO A 47 -16.58 12.13 -11.52
N TYR A 48 -17.49 12.90 -10.92
CA TYR A 48 -17.58 13.11 -9.48
C TYR A 48 -17.89 11.80 -8.75
N ASP A 49 -17.42 11.72 -7.50
CA ASP A 49 -17.59 10.58 -6.59
C ASP A 49 -17.01 9.25 -7.11
N VAL A 50 -15.99 9.33 -7.96
CA VAL A 50 -15.23 8.15 -8.43
C VAL A 50 -13.82 8.17 -7.88
N LEU A 51 -13.36 7.05 -7.33
CA LEU A 51 -12.00 6.90 -6.85
C LEU A 51 -10.98 6.83 -8.00
N PRO A 52 -9.80 7.45 -7.88
CA PRO A 52 -8.72 7.39 -8.87
C PRO A 52 -7.91 6.08 -8.82
N GLN A 53 -8.55 4.96 -8.48
CA GLN A 53 -7.93 3.64 -8.37
C GLN A 53 -8.85 2.56 -8.98
N PHE A 54 -8.28 1.39 -9.27
CA PHE A 54 -8.98 0.24 -9.88
C PHE A 54 -9.50 -0.79 -8.86
N THR A 55 -8.98 -0.75 -7.65
CA THR A 55 -9.36 -1.65 -6.55
C THR A 55 -10.10 -0.85 -5.51
N ASP A 56 -11.19 -1.36 -4.96
CA ASP A 56 -11.89 -0.73 -3.84
C ASP A 56 -12.14 -1.76 -2.73
N GLU A 57 -12.31 -1.24 -1.51
CA GLU A 57 -12.51 -2.03 -0.29
C GLU A 57 -13.89 -1.79 0.35
N ALA A 58 -14.68 -0.81 -0.09
CA ALA A 58 -15.91 -0.39 0.60
C ALA A 58 -17.15 -0.17 -0.31
N GLY A 59 -17.18 -0.77 -1.50
CA GLY A 59 -18.25 -0.65 -2.47
C GLY A 59 -18.34 0.71 -3.19
N ARG A 60 -17.24 1.46 -3.30
CA ARG A 60 -17.20 2.77 -3.99
C ARG A 60 -16.97 2.59 -5.49
N LYS A 61 -17.42 3.58 -6.27
CA LYS A 61 -17.15 3.62 -7.71
C LYS A 61 -15.67 3.83 -7.99
N THR A 62 -15.15 3.06 -8.94
CA THR A 62 -13.72 3.04 -9.31
C THR A 62 -13.53 3.22 -10.81
N LEU A 63 -12.29 3.45 -11.23
CA LEU A 63 -11.91 3.51 -12.64
C LEU A 63 -12.25 2.23 -13.42
N LYS A 64 -12.43 1.10 -12.72
CA LYS A 64 -12.75 -0.20 -13.31
C LYS A 64 -14.10 -0.21 -14.05
N GLU A 65 -15.06 0.61 -13.62
CA GLU A 65 -16.37 0.72 -14.26
C GLU A 65 -16.30 1.45 -15.62
N PHE A 66 -15.32 2.33 -15.79
CA PHE A 66 -15.20 3.19 -16.96
C PHE A 66 -14.14 2.70 -17.95
N ILE A 67 -13.12 1.97 -17.46
CA ILE A 67 -11.92 1.68 -18.23
C ILE A 67 -11.68 0.16 -18.21
N PRO A 68 -12.06 -0.55 -19.30
CA PRO A 68 -11.85 -1.99 -19.44
C PRO A 68 -10.41 -2.32 -19.85
N VAL A 69 -9.41 -1.65 -19.27
CA VAL A 69 -7.99 -1.84 -19.54
C VAL A 69 -7.25 -2.14 -18.26
N GLN A 70 -6.58 -3.29 -18.22
CA GLN A 70 -5.78 -3.71 -17.07
C GLN A 70 -4.32 -3.23 -17.20
N GLY A 71 -3.63 -3.12 -16.06
CA GLY A 71 -2.20 -2.82 -16.02
C GLY A 71 -1.83 -1.37 -16.29
N VAL A 72 -2.80 -0.45 -16.31
CA VAL A 72 -2.59 1.00 -16.27
C VAL A 72 -2.95 1.52 -14.87
N TYR A 73 -2.29 2.59 -14.44
CA TYR A 73 -2.50 3.22 -13.14
C TYR A 73 -2.52 4.74 -13.30
N ALA A 74 -3.13 5.44 -12.34
CA ALA A 74 -3.16 6.90 -12.36
C ALA A 74 -1.73 7.48 -12.32
N ALA A 75 -1.46 8.38 -13.25
CA ALA A 75 -0.28 9.25 -13.29
C ALA A 75 -0.64 10.58 -12.64
N GLY A 76 -0.60 10.60 -11.31
CA GLY A 76 -1.07 11.72 -10.49
C GLY A 76 -2.32 11.39 -9.69
N ARG A 77 -2.84 12.40 -8.99
CA ARG A 77 -4.01 12.27 -8.11
C ARG A 77 -5.10 13.22 -8.55
N LEU A 78 -6.33 12.70 -8.59
CA LEU A 78 -7.54 13.49 -8.68
C LEU A 78 -8.48 12.95 -7.60
N ASP A 79 -8.78 13.78 -6.62
CA ASP A 79 -9.53 13.33 -5.45
C ASP A 79 -10.96 12.92 -5.85
N ARG A 80 -11.61 12.15 -4.97
CA ARG A 80 -12.91 11.54 -5.25
C ARG A 80 -13.98 12.58 -5.55
N ASP A 81 -13.96 13.68 -4.80
CA ASP A 81 -14.84 14.84 -4.91
C ASP A 81 -14.43 15.83 -6.01
N SER A 82 -13.43 15.48 -6.83
CA SER A 82 -13.03 16.26 -8.00
C SER A 82 -13.49 15.60 -9.29
N GLU A 83 -13.63 16.42 -10.34
CA GLU A 83 -13.91 15.99 -11.71
C GLU A 83 -12.83 16.51 -12.66
N GLY A 84 -12.67 15.86 -13.81
CA GLY A 84 -11.81 16.36 -14.87
C GLY A 84 -10.77 15.36 -15.34
N LEU A 85 -9.73 15.89 -15.99
CA LEU A 85 -8.75 15.09 -16.69
C LEU A 85 -7.86 14.29 -15.72
N LEU A 86 -7.87 12.97 -15.88
CA LEU A 86 -6.98 12.03 -15.21
C LEU A 86 -6.21 11.25 -16.27
N VAL A 87 -4.89 11.20 -16.12
CA VAL A 87 -4.00 10.45 -17.00
C VAL A 87 -3.75 9.07 -16.38
N LEU A 88 -3.90 8.00 -17.17
CA LEU A 88 -3.51 6.65 -16.77
C LEU A 88 -2.40 6.12 -17.66
N THR A 89 -1.39 5.50 -17.06
CA THR A 89 -0.24 4.94 -17.77
C THR A 89 0.19 3.61 -17.21
N ASN A 90 0.81 2.79 -18.06
CA ASN A 90 1.49 1.56 -17.65
C ASN A 90 3.00 1.76 -17.48
N ASN A 91 3.53 2.94 -17.83
CA ASN A 91 4.94 3.31 -17.84
C ASN A 91 5.29 4.17 -16.61
N GLY A 92 6.16 3.64 -15.74
CA GLY A 92 6.57 4.31 -14.51
C GLY A 92 7.36 5.60 -14.73
N ALA A 93 8.06 5.77 -15.86
CA ALA A 93 8.79 6.99 -16.17
C ALA A 93 7.86 8.20 -16.42
N LEU A 94 6.59 7.94 -16.77
CA LEU A 94 5.57 8.96 -16.96
C LEU A 94 4.73 9.20 -15.70
N GLN A 95 5.02 8.50 -14.61
CA GLN A 95 4.33 8.63 -13.33
C GLN A 95 5.10 9.64 -12.48
N ALA A 96 4.70 10.92 -12.54
CA ALA A 96 5.32 12.03 -11.81
C ALA A 96 4.93 12.04 -10.31
#